data_AF-A0A8S8Z779-F1
#
_entry.id   AF-A0A8S8Z779-F1
#
_cell.length_a   1.000
_cell.length_b   1.000
_cell.length_c   1.000
_cell.angle_alpha   90.00
_cell.angle_beta   90.00
_cell.angle_gamma   90.00
#
_symmetry.space_group_name_H-M   'P 1'
#
loop_
_entity.id
_entity.type
_entity.pdbx_description
1 polymer ?
#
loop_
_entity_poly.entity_id
_entity_poly.type
_entity_poly.pdbx_seq_one_letter_code
_entity_poly.pdbx_strand_id
1 'polypeptide(L)' 'MKQNETYRITVEKRHSSLHTKDIISNIADSLSNKVSLENSDWEIIVQILRNKTGVSVIPPDTILSVDREKRVELD' A
#
# COMPACT_ATOMS: atom_id res chain seq x y z
N MET A 1 -1.50 -13.31 4.64
CA MET A 1 -0.46 -13.01 5.63
C MET A 1 -0.47 -14.09 6.68
N LYS A 2 0.67 -14.69 7.01
CA LYS A 2 0.81 -15.58 8.16
C LYS A 2 0.73 -14.78 9.45
N GLN A 3 0.46 -15.43 10.58
CA GLN A 3 0.14 -14.76 11.84
C GLN A 3 1.25 -13.83 12.39
N ASN A 4 2.52 -14.11 12.08
CA ASN A 4 3.66 -13.30 12.53
C ASN A 4 4.13 -12.28 11.47
N GLU A 5 3.54 -12.29 10.28
CA GLU A 5 3.86 -11.31 9.25
C GLU A 5 3.23 -9.97 9.61
N THR A 6 3.91 -8.91 9.20
CA THR A 6 3.55 -7.52 9.45
C THR A 6 3.12 -6.84 8.15
N TYR A 7 2.40 -5.73 8.28
CA TYR A 7 1.99 -4.94 7.12
C TYR A 7 2.13 -3.44 7.33
N ARG A 8 2.22 -2.73 6.21
CA ARG A 8 2.06 -1.27 6.11
C ARG A 8 0.82 -0.97 5.28
N ILE A 9 0.08 0.07 5.64
CA ILE A 9 -1.02 0.61 4.81
C ILE A 9 -0.52 1.89 4.14
N THR A 10 -0.61 1.93 2.82
CA THR A 10 -0.28 3.10 2.01
C THR A 10 -1.54 3.60 1.32
N VAL A 11 -1.92 4.85 1.56
CA VAL A 11 -3.15 5.44 1.01
C VAL A 11 -2.80 6.59 0.08
N GLU A 12 -3.20 6.47 -1.18
CA GLU A 12 -3.14 7.55 -2.16
C GLU A 12 -4.54 8.02 -2.52
N LYS A 13 -4.77 9.34 -2.51
CA LYS A 13 -6.08 9.93 -2.81
C LYS A 13 -5.95 11.00 -3.88
N ARG A 14 -6.81 10.94 -4.89
CA ARG A 14 -6.98 11.96 -5.92
C ARG A 14 -8.45 12.35 -5.98
N HIS A 15 -8.72 13.63 -5.67
CA HIS A 15 -10.08 14.19 -5.62
C HIS A 15 -11.04 13.42 -4.70
N SER A 16 -10.62 13.11 -3.48
CA SER A 16 -11.46 12.50 -2.43
C SER A 16 -11.35 13.27 -1.12
N SER A 17 -12.48 13.46 -0.43
CA SER A 17 -12.57 14.12 0.87
C SER A 17 -12.42 13.16 2.06
N LEU A 18 -12.36 11.85 1.83
CA LEU A 18 -12.20 10.84 2.89
C LEU A 18 -10.93 11.12 3.69
N HIS A 19 -11.00 11.08 5.01
CA HIS A 19 -9.80 11.27 5.84
C HIS A 19 -8.90 10.03 5.79
N THR A 20 -7.61 10.25 5.56
CA THR A 20 -6.63 9.14 5.44
C THR A 20 -6.56 8.32 6.73
N LYS A 21 -6.66 8.98 7.88
CA LYS A 21 -6.64 8.34 9.19
C LYS A 21 -7.82 7.39 9.39
N ASP A 22 -9.01 7.76 8.93
CA ASP A 22 -10.21 6.93 9.07
C ASP A 22 -10.07 5.66 8.23
N ILE A 23 -9.56 5.79 7.00
CA ILE A 23 -9.28 4.65 6.12
C ILE A 23 -8.25 3.71 6.78
N ILE A 24 -7.12 4.26 7.25
CA ILE A 24 -6.06 3.47 7.89
C ILE A 24 -6.58 2.76 9.13
N SER A 25 -7.31 3.46 10.01
CA SER A 25 -7.78 2.91 11.28
C SER A 25 -8.79 1.79 11.05
N ASN A 26 -9.78 1.99 10.15
CA ASN A 26 -10.76 0.95 9.83
C ASN A 26 -10.11 -0.32 9.24
N ILE A 27 -9.09 -0.16 8.38
CA ILE A 27 -8.38 -1.32 7.82
C ILE A 27 -7.56 -2.00 8.93
N ALA A 28 -6.81 -1.23 9.72
CA ALA A 28 -5.96 -1.79 10.77
C ALA A 28 -6.76 -2.54 11.84
N ASP A 29 -7.91 -1.98 12.25
CA ASP A 29 -8.81 -2.60 13.23
C ASP A 29 -9.43 -3.92 12.73
N SER A 30 -9.48 -4.12 11.41
CA SER A 30 -10.00 -5.35 10.78
C SER A 30 -8.97 -6.47 10.67
N LEU A 31 -7.69 -6.21 10.96
CA LEU A 31 -6.59 -7.15 10.75
C LEU A 31 -5.91 -7.51 12.07
N SER A 32 -5.71 -8.80 12.31
CA SER A 32 -5.02 -9.29 13.52
C SER A 32 -3.48 -9.14 13.46
N ASN A 33 -2.93 -8.95 12.26
CA ASN A 33 -1.49 -8.80 12.04
C ASN A 33 -0.97 -7.49 12.62
N LYS A 34 0.33 -7.45 12.98
CA LYS A 34 0.95 -6.22 13.51
C LYS A 34 1.28 -5.25 12.37
N VAL A 35 1.11 -3.96 12.64
CA VAL A 35 1.57 -2.88 11.76
C VAL A 35 3.08 -2.68 11.93
N SER A 36 3.79 -2.54 10.82
CA SER A 36 5.20 -2.12 10.77
C SER A 36 5.34 -1.07 9.67
N LEU A 37 5.84 0.13 10.00
CA LEU A 37 5.93 1.23 9.03
C LEU A 37 7.25 1.19 8.23
N GLU A 38 8.33 0.72 8.86
CA GLU A 38 9.66 0.69 8.27
C GLU A 38 9.93 -0.64 7.56
N ASN A 39 9.71 -1.76 8.25
CA ASN A 39 10.06 -3.11 7.79
C ASN A 39 8.82 -4.01 7.80
N SER A 40 7.97 -3.86 6.80
CA SER A 40 6.74 -4.66 6.64
C SER A 40 6.93 -5.82 5.68
N ASP A 41 6.37 -6.99 5.98
CA ASP A 41 6.36 -8.13 5.04
C ASP A 41 5.40 -7.90 3.85
N TRP A 42 4.37 -7.09 4.06
CA TRP A 42 3.34 -6.77 3.08
C TRP A 42 3.00 -5.27 3.05
N GLU A 43 2.64 -4.78 1.88
CA GLU A 43 2.08 -3.46 1.69
C GLU A 43 0.64 -3.56 1.17
N ILE A 44 -0.28 -2.95 1.92
CA ILE A 44 -1.68 -2.78 1.54
C ILE A 44 -1.80 -1.38 0.93
N ILE A 45 -1.94 -1.32 -0.40
CA ILE A 45 -2.05 -0.06 -1.14
C ILE A 45 -3.52 0.22 -1.41
N VAL A 46 -4.00 1.36 -0.96
CA VAL A 46 -5.37 1.85 -1.19
C VAL A 46 -5.30 3.09 -2.05
N GLN A 47 -5.75 2.98 -3.30
CA GLN A 47 -5.78 4.09 -4.26
C GLN A 47 -7.22 4.55 -4.46
N ILE A 48 -7.51 5.78 -4.07
CA ILE A 48 -8.84 6.38 -4.21
C ILE A 48 -8.80 7.43 -5.32
N LEU A 49 -9.60 7.22 -6.36
CA LEU A 49 -9.80 8.18 -7.44
C LEU A 49 -11.28 8.55 -7.50
N ARG A 50 -11.60 9.76 -7.02
CA ARG A 50 -12.99 10.23 -6.88
C ARG A 50 -13.84 9.24 -6.08
N ASN A 51 -14.76 8.55 -6.73
CA ASN A 51 -15.67 7.55 -6.16
C ASN A 51 -15.24 6.10 -6.45
N LYS A 52 -14.05 5.88 -7.00
CA LYS A 52 -13.49 4.55 -7.26
C LYS A 52 -12.31 4.27 -6.33
N THR A 53 -12.13 3.00 -6.00
CA THR A 53 -11.00 2.53 -5.19
C THR A 53 -10.36 1.32 -5.85
N GLY A 54 -9.03 1.31 -5.92
CA GLY A 54 -8.22 0.13 -6.15
C GLY A 54 -7.53 -0.29 -4.86
N VAL A 55 -7.42 -1.60 -4.64
CA VAL A 55 -6.70 -2.17 -3.50
C VAL A 55 -5.67 -3.17 -4.02
N SER A 56 -4.45 -3.09 -3.50
CA SER A 56 -3.39 -4.06 -3.75
C SER A 56 -2.85 -4.58 -2.42
N VAL A 57 -2.48 -5.86 -2.37
CA VAL A 57 -1.79 -6.48 -1.22
C VAL A 57 -0.60 -7.23 -1.77
N ILE A 58 0.58 -6.65 -1.62
CA ILE A 58 1.79 -7.12 -2.29
C ILE A 58 3.00 -7.05 -1.36
N PRO A 59 4.04 -7.88 -1.56
CA PRO A 59 5.32 -7.68 -0.89
C PRO A 59 5.95 -6.34 -1.33
N PRO A 60 6.73 -5.65 -0.46
CA PRO A 60 7.28 -4.32 -0.75
C PRO A 60 8.07 -4.23 -2.06
N ASP A 61 8.82 -5.28 -2.39
CA ASP A 61 9.78 -5.28 -3.51
C ASP A 61 9.18 -5.79 -4.83
N THR A 62 7.87 -5.61 -5.03
CA THR A 62 7.17 -6.11 -6.22
C THR A 62 6.64 -5.01 -7.14
N ILE A 63 6.86 -3.73 -6.79
CA ILE A 63 6.51 -2.60 -7.66
C ILE A 63 7.62 -2.38 -8.69
N LEU A 64 7.30 -2.62 -9.96
CA LEU A 64 8.18 -2.36 -11.09
C LEU A 64 8.04 -0.92 -11.60
N SER A 65 9.15 -0.22 -11.79
CA SER A 65 9.18 1.05 -12.53
C SER A 65 9.72 0.83 -13.94
N VAL A 66 8.81 0.70 -14.92
CA VAL A 66 9.18 0.50 -16.32
C VAL A 66 10.13 1.60 -16.84
N ASP A 67 9.94 2.84 -16.42
CA ASP A 67 10.82 3.95 -16.83
C ASP A 67 12.23 3.85 -16.23
N ARG A 68 12.38 3.26 -15.03
CA ARG A 68 13.72 2.99 -14.47
C ARG A 68 14.40 1.88 -15.24
N GLU A 69 13.71 0.76 -15.48
CA GLU A 69 14.27 -0.37 -16.23
C GLU A 69 14.76 0.05 -17.62
N LYS A 70 13.96 0.87 -18.35
CA LYS A 70 14.35 1.37 -19.68
C LYS A 70 15.57 2.29 -19.68
N ARG A 71 15.88 2.97 -18.57
CA ARG A 71 17.06 3.86 -18.48
C ARG A 71 18.35 3.09 -18.25
N VAL A 72 18.29 1.92 -17.60
CA VAL A 72 19.46 1.05 -17.36
C VAL A 72 20.06 0.53 -18.67
N GLU A 73 19.27 0.46 -19.75
CA GLU A 73 19.73 -0.01 -21.06
C GLU A 73 20.56 1.05 -21.84
N LEU A 74 20.70 2.28 -21.32
CA LEU A 74 21.36 3.40 -21.99
C LEU A 74 22.69 3.83 -21.35
N ASP A 75 23.17 3.11 -20.33
CA ASP A 75 24.49 3.29 -19.71
C ASP A 75 25.45 2.13 -20.09
#